data_AF-A0A6J4KFW9-F1
#
_entry.id   AF-A0A6J4KFW9-F1
#
_cell.length_a   1.000
_cell.length_b   1.000
_cell.length_c   1.000
_cell.angle_alpha   90.00
_cell.angle_beta   90.00
_cell.angle_gamma   90.00
#
_symmetry.space_group_name_H-M   'P 1'
#
loop_
_entity.id
_entity.type
_entity.pdbx_description
1 polymer ?
#
loop_
_entity_poly.entity_id
_entity_poly.type
_entity_poly.pdbx_seq_one_letter_code
_entity_poly.pdbx_strand_id
1 'polypeptide(L)'
;MTEPLFILAIVVFTALVFDFTNGFHDTANAMATSIATGALRPKVAVALSAVLNLVGAFLSIEVALTVSNKVVNIQGSEGAPVAALMGTPILTIVFAGLVGGILWNLATWLLGLPSSSSHALFGGLIGAAVAA
;
A
#
# COMPACT_ATOMS: atom_id res chain seq x y z
N MET A 1 4.45 -3.97 26.78
CA MET A 1 4.79 -3.23 25.54
C MET A 1 4.67 -1.74 25.85
N THR A 2 5.56 -0.90 25.34
CA THR A 2 5.40 0.56 25.43
C THR A 2 4.32 1.02 24.45
N GLU A 3 3.61 2.10 24.77
CA GLU A 3 2.53 2.64 23.94
C GLU A 3 2.91 2.83 22.45
N PRO A 4 4.10 3.38 22.10
CA PRO A 4 4.50 3.55 20.69
C PRO A 4 4.68 2.23 19.95
N LEU A 5 5.16 1.19 20.64
CA LEU A 5 5.38 -0.13 20.04
C LEU A 5 4.05 -0.83 19.72
N PHE A 6 3.03 -0.61 20.54
CA PHE A 6 1.69 -1.15 20.29
C PHE A 6 1.05 -0.51 19.05
N ILE A 7 1.14 0.82 18.92
CA ILE A 7 0.62 1.54 17.76
C ILE A 7 1.37 1.12 16.49
N LEU A 8 2.70 1.03 16.54
CA LEU A 8 3.50 0.56 15.41
C LEU A 8 3.08 -0.84 14.95
N ALA A 9 2.83 -1.77 15.87
CA ALA A 9 2.38 -3.11 15.52
C ALA A 9 1.04 -3.10 14.77
N ILE A 10 0.10 -2.24 15.16
CA ILE A 10 -1.18 -2.05 14.46
C ILE A 10 -0.95 -1.49 13.06
N VAL A 11 -0.08 -0.48 12.90
CA VAL A 11 0.24 0.09 11.58
C VAL A 11 0.85 -0.95 10.66
N VAL A 12 1.82 -1.73 11.15
CA VAL A 12 2.45 -2.81 10.37
C VAL A 12 1.43 -3.85 9.96
N PHE A 13 0.56 -4.28 10.89
CA PHE A 13 -0.51 -5.22 10.56
C PHE A 13 -1.44 -4.65 9.46
N THR A 14 -1.81 -3.38 9.57
CA THR A 14 -2.66 -2.71 8.57
C THR A 14 -1.96 -2.60 7.21
N ALA A 15 -0.65 -2.33 7.19
CA ALA A 15 0.14 -2.31 5.97
C ALA A 15 0.15 -3.68 5.28
N LEU A 16 0.30 -4.78 6.04
CA LEU A 16 0.20 -6.13 5.49
C LEU A 16 -1.18 -6.43 4.89
N VAL A 17 -2.26 -5.92 5.51
CA VAL A 17 -3.62 -6.03 4.94
C VAL A 17 -3.73 -5.22 3.65
N PHE A 18 -3.16 -4.01 3.60
CA PHE A 18 -3.12 -3.21 2.38
C PHE A 18 -2.38 -3.95 1.25
N ASP A 19 -1.18 -4.48 1.52
CA ASP A 19 -0.38 -5.23 0.56
C ASP A 19 -1.12 -6.47 0.04
N PHE A 20 -1.86 -7.15 0.91
CA PHE A 20 -2.71 -8.27 0.53
C PHE A 20 -3.83 -7.84 -0.44
N THR A 21 -4.54 -6.74 -0.14
CA THR A 21 -5.55 -6.21 -1.08
C THR A 21 -4.94 -5.73 -2.39
N ASN A 22 -3.74 -5.15 -2.34
CA ASN A 22 -3.02 -4.72 -3.52
C ASN A 22 -2.67 -5.90 -4.43
N GLY A 23 -2.19 -7.00 -3.85
CA GLY A 23 -1.85 -8.22 -4.59
C GLY A 23 -3.01 -8.80 -5.40
N PHE A 24 -4.26 -8.66 -4.94
CA PHE A 24 -5.44 -9.08 -5.70
C PHE A 24 -5.66 -8.25 -6.97
N HIS A 25 -5.54 -6.93 -6.85
CA HIS A 25 -5.67 -6.00 -7.97
C HIS A 25 -4.55 -6.22 -8.99
N ASP A 26 -3.32 -6.36 -8.53
CA ASP A 26 -2.16 -6.59 -9.41
C ASP A 26 -2.23 -7.94 -10.11
N THR A 27 -2.67 -8.99 -9.42
CA THR A 27 -2.89 -10.30 -10.03
C THR A 27 -3.95 -10.22 -11.13
N ALA A 28 -5.07 -9.54 -10.87
CA ALA A 28 -6.12 -9.35 -11.87
C ALA A 28 -5.59 -8.59 -13.10
N ASN A 29 -4.86 -7.49 -12.89
CA ASN A 29 -4.31 -6.66 -13.96
C ASN A 29 -3.27 -7.41 -14.81
N ALA A 30 -2.39 -8.20 -14.19
CA ALA A 30 -1.29 -8.86 -14.89
C ALA A 30 -1.67 -10.21 -15.52
N MET A 31 -2.63 -10.94 -14.92
CA MET A 31 -2.91 -12.33 -15.31
C MET A 31 -4.23 -12.51 -16.06
N ALA A 32 -5.13 -11.52 -16.09
CA ALA A 32 -6.43 -11.64 -16.75
C ALA A 32 -6.31 -12.07 -18.21
N THR A 33 -5.37 -11.51 -18.97
CA THR A 33 -5.15 -11.86 -20.39
C THR A 33 -4.66 -13.29 -20.57
N SER A 34 -3.69 -13.71 -19.77
CA SER A 34 -3.14 -15.08 -19.81
C SER A 34 -4.17 -16.14 -19.42
N ILE A 35 -5.08 -15.80 -18.50
CA ILE A 35 -6.20 -16.67 -18.10
C ILE A 35 -7.27 -16.69 -19.18
N ALA A 36 -7.69 -15.52 -19.69
CA ALA A 36 -8.76 -15.41 -20.68
C ALA A 36 -8.41 -16.07 -22.03
N THR A 37 -7.14 -16.02 -22.43
CA THR A 37 -6.64 -16.68 -23.64
C THR A 37 -6.40 -18.19 -23.47
N GLY A 38 -6.48 -18.71 -22.23
CA GLY A 38 -6.19 -20.10 -21.92
C GLY A 38 -4.69 -20.45 -21.91
N ALA A 39 -3.79 -19.46 -22.02
CA ALA A 39 -2.35 -19.68 -21.98
C ALA A 39 -1.87 -20.22 -20.62
N LEU A 40 -2.50 -19.78 -19.52
CA LEU A 40 -2.22 -20.26 -18.17
C LEU A 40 -3.50 -20.67 -17.43
N ARG A 41 -3.42 -21.74 -16.65
CA ARG A 41 -4.49 -22.10 -15.70
C ARG A 41 -4.55 -21.06 -14.57
N PRO A 42 -5.74 -20.69 -14.06
CA PRO A 42 -5.89 -19.65 -13.04
C PRO A 42 -4.94 -19.81 -11.83
N LYS A 43 -4.82 -21.03 -11.28
CA LYS A 43 -3.94 -21.29 -10.13
C LYS A 43 -2.46 -21.02 -10.43
N VAL A 44 -2.00 -21.37 -11.64
CA VAL A 44 -0.61 -21.16 -12.06
C VAL A 44 -0.35 -19.68 -12.29
N ALA A 45 -1.29 -18.98 -12.91
CA ALA A 45 -1.18 -17.55 -13.17
C ALA A 45 -1.12 -16.74 -11.85
N VAL A 46 -1.98 -17.07 -10.88
CA VAL A 46 -1.95 -16.45 -9.54
C VAL A 46 -0.63 -16.76 -8.81
N ALA A 47 -0.15 -18.01 -8.84
CA ALA A 47 1.11 -18.37 -8.20
C ALA A 47 2.31 -17.65 -8.83
N LEU A 48 2.34 -17.55 -10.16
CA LEU A 48 3.35 -16.81 -10.89
C LEU A 48 3.32 -15.32 -10.52
N SER A 49 2.13 -14.71 -10.49
CA SER A 49 1.97 -13.32 -10.08
C SER A 49 2.43 -13.10 -8.64
N ALA A 50 2.13 -14.01 -7.71
CA ALA A 50 2.58 -13.91 -6.32
C ALA A 50 4.12 -13.93 -6.22
N VAL A 51 4.79 -14.84 -6.92
CA VAL A 51 6.26 -14.90 -6.94
C VAL A 51 6.87 -13.64 -7.56
N LEU A 52 6.33 -13.19 -8.70
CA LEU A 52 6.85 -12.00 -9.39
C LEU A 52 6.61 -10.72 -8.59
N ASN A 53 5.45 -10.58 -7.92
CA ASN A 53 5.19 -9.46 -7.02
C ASN A 53 6.14 -9.46 -5.83
N LEU A 54 6.40 -10.62 -5.23
CA LEU A 54 7.36 -10.73 -4.13
C LEU A 54 8.77 -10.33 -4.58
N VAL A 55 9.25 -10.85 -5.72
CA VAL A 55 10.56 -10.46 -6.28
C VAL A 55 10.59 -8.97 -6.60
N GLY A 56 9.54 -8.44 -7.23
CA GLY A 56 9.43 -7.02 -7.57
C GLY A 56 9.48 -6.10 -6.35
N ALA A 57 8.90 -6.53 -5.22
CA ALA A 57 8.96 -5.80 -3.95
C ALA A 57 10.40 -5.63 -3.44
N PHE A 58 11.24 -6.68 -3.53
CA PHE A 58 12.65 -6.60 -3.14
C PHE A 58 13.51 -5.78 -4.10
N LEU A 59 13.14 -5.71 -5.39
CA LEU A 59 13.86 -4.93 -6.39
C LEU A 59 13.49 -3.42 -6.37
N SER A 60 12.33 -3.07 -5.79
CA SER A 60 11.78 -1.70 -5.84
C SER A 60 12.08 -0.83 -4.61
N ILE A 61 13.18 -1.09 -3.90
CA ILE A 61 13.56 -0.35 -2.68
C ILE A 61 13.71 1.15 -2.97
N GLU A 62 14.28 1.53 -4.11
CA GLU A 62 14.45 2.94 -4.51
C GLU A 62 13.11 3.67 -4.74
N VAL A 63 12.10 2.96 -5.24
CA VAL A 63 10.75 3.52 -5.45
C VAL A 63 10.05 3.74 -4.11
N ALA A 64 10.16 2.79 -3.17
CA ALA A 64 9.62 2.92 -1.82
C ALA A 64 10.18 4.15 -1.07
N LEU A 65 11.49 4.41 -1.23
CA LEU A 65 12.15 5.61 -0.69
C LEU A 65 11.63 6.89 -1.34
N THR A 66 11.48 6.90 -2.66
CA THR A 66 10.98 8.08 -3.40
C THR A 66 9.53 8.41 -3.04
N VAL A 67 8.70 7.38 -2.85
CA VAL A 67 7.29 7.51 -2.46
C VAL A 67 7.15 8.03 -1.04
N SER A 68 7.93 7.49 -0.10
CA SER A 68 7.90 7.94 1.31
C SER A 68 8.30 9.42 1.46
N ASN A 69 9.21 9.90 0.62
CA ASN A 69 9.76 11.27 0.73
C ASN A 69 8.90 12.34 0.03
N LYS A 70 8.04 11.97 -0.93
CA LYS A 70 7.34 12.94 -1.80
C LYS A 70 5.84 13.12 -1.53
N VAL A 71 5.18 12.16 -0.89
CA VAL A 71 3.70 12.13 -0.88
C VAL A 71 3.10 12.96 0.24
N VAL A 72 3.73 12.93 1.41
CA VAL A 72 3.38 13.79 2.51
C VAL A 72 4.72 14.35 2.97
N ASN A 73 4.84 15.67 3.14
CA ASN A 73 6.05 16.35 3.61
C ASN A 73 6.32 16.03 5.10
N ILE A 74 6.17 14.77 5.48
CA ILE A 74 6.34 14.24 6.84
C ILE A 74 7.81 14.12 7.21
N GLN A 75 8.70 14.23 6.22
CA GLN A 75 10.14 14.33 6.40
C GLN A 75 10.62 15.73 5.98
N GLY A 76 11.46 16.35 6.81
CA GLY A 76 12.20 17.56 6.44
C GLY A 76 13.18 17.29 5.29
N SER A 77 13.81 18.34 4.79
CA SER A 77 14.73 18.32 3.64
C SER A 77 15.93 17.36 3.74
N GLU A 78 16.17 16.74 4.89
CA GLU A 78 17.21 15.74 5.15
C GLU A 78 16.68 14.29 5.23
N GLY A 79 15.38 14.05 5.01
CA GLY A 79 14.76 12.72 5.13
C GLY A 79 14.40 12.31 6.57
N ALA A 80 14.65 13.18 7.56
CA ALA A 80 14.21 12.98 8.94
C ALA A 80 12.77 13.48 9.12
N PRO A 81 11.90 12.81 9.90
CA PRO A 81 10.55 13.28 10.16
C PRO A 81 10.53 14.73 10.67
N VAL A 82 9.58 15.56 10.20
CA VAL A 82 9.43 16.94 10.70
C VAL A 82 9.28 16.87 12.22
N ALA A 83 10.05 17.67 12.95
CA ALA A 83 10.10 17.61 14.42
C ALA A 83 8.72 17.68 15.09
N ALA A 84 7.77 18.40 14.48
CA ALA A 84 6.39 18.53 14.92
C ALA A 84 5.52 17.27 14.72
N LEU A 85 5.91 16.34 13.84
CA LEU A 85 5.21 15.10 13.50
C LEU A 85 5.88 13.85 14.10
N MET A 86 7.00 14.01 14.81
CA MET A 86 7.74 12.91 15.44
C MET A 86 6.91 12.22 16.52
N GLY A 87 6.80 10.89 16.44
CA GLY A 87 6.12 10.06 17.44
C GLY A 87 4.76 9.54 16.98
N THR A 88 3.76 9.59 17.86
CA THR A 88 2.40 9.10 17.61
C THR A 88 1.66 9.75 16.42
N PRO A 89 1.82 11.07 16.13
CA PRO A 89 1.05 11.75 15.07
C PRO A 89 1.27 11.19 13.66
N ILE A 90 2.52 10.85 13.31
CA ILE A 90 2.80 10.29 12.00
C ILE A 90 2.25 8.88 11.84
N LEU A 91 2.30 8.06 12.90
CA LEU A 91 1.75 6.70 12.87
C LEU A 91 0.23 6.73 12.68
N THR A 92 -0.46 7.71 13.27
CA THR A 92 -1.91 7.89 13.08
C THR A 92 -2.26 8.33 11.66
N ILE A 93 -1.45 9.21 11.04
CA ILE A 93 -1.65 9.62 9.63
C ILE A 93 -1.45 8.44 8.69
N VAL A 94 -0.37 7.67 8.89
CA VAL A 94 -0.08 6.48 8.09
C VAL A 94 -1.19 5.44 8.25
N PHE A 95 -1.63 5.19 9.49
CA PHE A 95 -2.75 4.29 9.76
C PHE A 95 -4.03 4.71 9.04
N ALA A 96 -4.45 5.98 9.18
CA ALA A 96 -5.64 6.50 8.54
C ALA A 96 -5.54 6.44 7.01
N GLY A 97 -4.37 6.74 6.45
CA GLY A 97 -4.12 6.65 5.01
C GLY A 97 -4.19 5.21 4.48
N LEU A 98 -3.61 4.24 5.21
CA LEU A 98 -3.72 2.82 4.89
C LEU A 98 -5.17 2.33 4.95
N VAL A 99 -5.92 2.71 5.99
CA VAL A 99 -7.35 2.36 6.11
C VAL A 99 -8.13 2.94 4.93
N GLY A 100 -7.92 4.20 4.58
CA GLY A 100 -8.55 4.83 3.41
C GLY A 100 -8.23 4.09 2.10
N GLY A 101 -6.96 3.73 1.90
CA GLY A 101 -6.52 2.95 0.75
C GLY A 101 -7.14 1.56 0.69
N ILE A 102 -7.19 0.84 1.82
CA ILE A 102 -7.83 -0.49 1.93
C ILE A 102 -9.31 -0.40 1.59
N LEU A 103 -10.02 0.56 2.19
CA LEU A 103 -11.46 0.73 1.95
C LEU A 103 -11.73 0.99 0.46
N TRP A 104 -10.92 1.83 -0.18
CA TRP A 104 -11.04 2.08 -1.62
C TRP A 104 -10.69 0.85 -2.47
N ASN A 105 -9.63 0.12 -2.13
CA ASN A 105 -9.27 -1.12 -2.80
C ASN A 105 -10.40 -2.16 -2.71
N LEU A 106 -11.01 -2.32 -1.54
CA LEU A 106 -12.13 -3.24 -1.34
C LEU A 106 -13.37 -2.77 -2.10
N ALA A 107 -13.70 -1.47 -2.06
CA ALA A 107 -14.83 -0.92 -2.79
C ALA A 107 -14.71 -1.13 -4.31
N THR A 108 -13.55 -0.80 -4.88
CA THR A 108 -13.30 -0.98 -6.32
C THR A 108 -13.25 -2.45 -6.73
N TRP A 109 -12.69 -3.31 -5.88
CA TRP A 109 -12.73 -4.76 -6.08
C TRP A 109 -14.16 -5.31 -6.07
N LEU A 110 -14.99 -4.91 -5.10
CA LEU A 110 -16.40 -5.32 -5.02
C LEU A 110 -17.21 -4.89 -6.26
N LEU A 111 -16.85 -3.76 -6.85
CA LEU A 111 -17.47 -3.23 -8.07
C LEU A 111 -16.81 -3.76 -9.37
N GLY A 112 -15.76 -4.58 -9.28
CA GLY A 112 -15.02 -5.10 -10.44
C GLY A 112 -14.30 -4.02 -11.25
N LEU A 113 -14.00 -2.87 -10.65
CA LEU A 113 -13.36 -1.74 -11.32
C LEU A 113 -11.83 -1.90 -11.28
N PRO A 114 -11.12 -1.77 -12.41
CA PRO A 114 -9.67 -1.70 -12.40
C PRO A 114 -9.24 -0.41 -11.70
N SER A 115 -8.51 -0.55 -10.60
CA SER A 115 -8.07 0.57 -9.76
C SER A 115 -6.57 0.46 -9.48
N SER A 116 -5.92 1.61 -9.29
CA SER A 116 -4.52 1.69 -8.88
C SER A 116 -4.44 1.82 -7.35
N SER A 117 -3.91 0.79 -6.69
CA SER A 117 -3.71 0.80 -5.23
C SER A 117 -2.74 1.90 -4.78
N SER A 118 -1.73 2.25 -5.60
CA SER A 118 -0.81 3.34 -5.29
C SER A 118 -1.53 4.69 -5.22
N HIS A 119 -2.46 4.96 -6.14
CA HIS A 119 -3.29 6.16 -6.09
C HIS A 119 -4.28 6.13 -4.92
N ALA A 120 -4.82 4.96 -4.58
CA ALA A 120 -5.66 4.79 -3.40
C ALA A 120 -4.89 5.13 -2.11
N LEU A 121 -3.65 4.65 -1.99
CA LEU A 121 -2.76 4.95 -0.86
C LEU A 121 -2.42 6.45 -0.80
N PHE A 122 -2.09 7.08 -1.94
CA PHE A 122 -1.81 8.52 -1.98
C PHE A 122 -3.03 9.35 -1.59
N GLY A 123 -4.21 9.03 -2.13
CA GLY A 123 -5.45 9.70 -1.74
C GLY A 123 -5.74 9.57 -0.24
N GLY A 124 -5.54 8.37 0.32
CA GLY A 124 -5.68 8.12 1.76
C GLY A 124 -4.68 8.93 2.60
N LEU A 125 -3.40 8.90 2.24
CA LEU A 125 -2.34 9.62 2.98
C LEU A 125 -2.52 11.15 2.91
N ILE A 126 -2.83 11.68 1.72
CA ILE A 126 -3.08 13.13 1.54
C ILE A 126 -4.32 13.53 2.34
N GLY A 127 -5.42 12.77 2.27
CA GLY A 127 -6.63 13.06 3.03
C GLY A 127 -6.40 13.04 4.55
N ALA A 128 -5.66 12.04 5.04
CA ALA A 128 -5.28 11.96 6.45
C ALA A 128 -4.38 13.12 6.89
N ALA A 129 -3.42 13.52 6.05
CA ALA A 129 -2.52 14.64 6.34
C ALA A 129 -3.23 16.00 6.33
N VAL A 130 -4.23 16.20 5.46
CA VAL A 130 -5.04 17.44 5.42
C VAL A 130 -5.98 17.55 6.62
N ALA A 131 -6.45 16.41 7.15
CA ALA A 131 -7.35 16.37 8.30
C ALA A 131 -6.63 16.50 9.66
N ALA A 132 -5.31 16.24 9.70
CA ALA A 132 -4.47 16.30 10.89
C ALA A 132 -3.96 17.73 11.18
#